data_AF-A0A2N8TQC8-F1
#
_entry.id   AF-A0A2N8TQC8-F1
#
_cell.length_a   1.000
_cell.length_b   1.000
_cell.length_c   1.000
_cell.angle_alpha   90.00
_cell.angle_beta   90.00
_cell.angle_gamma   90.00
#
_symmetry.space_group_name_H-M   'P 1'
#
loop_
_entity.id
_entity.type
_entity.pdbx_description
1 polymer ?
#
loop_
_entity_poly.entity_id
_entity_poly.type
_entity_poly.pdbx_seq_one_letter_code
_entity_poly.pdbx_strand_id
1 'polypeptide(L)'
;MSRSASGWVCPSRVRERSRTDRRTGSIPGSTPDGAAGIPPPRRGTPPEKPGDRVPARQDNAPVSRSERRPTVTVPKILLSGIVGSTAYGLARPGSDIDRLGLFAAPTEELHGLRRPKESHVSTAPDRTLHEAAKWCRLALGGNPTAMELVWLPDDLYEVRTPLGDELIGIRTAFLSAQRVRDAYLGYATQQFRRLETRGDGSFSADTRRRTAKHARHLKRLCGQGLELYTTGRLTIRLENPDEYHAFGERVAADPSAALPLLRHYEAAFDAGPTALPDEPDEAPVEAWLRRVRAQLWQAGANSAVGA
;
A
#
# COMPACT_ATOMS: atom_id res chain seq x y z
N MET A 1 10.11 24.15 27.37
CA MET A 1 8.68 23.84 27.16
C MET A 1 8.59 22.56 26.33
N SER A 2 8.13 21.48 26.97
CA SER A 2 8.07 20.12 26.42
C SER A 2 6.78 19.93 25.62
N ARG A 3 6.86 19.42 24.39
CA ARG A 3 5.72 18.84 23.66
C ARG A 3 6.14 17.62 22.82
N SER A 4 5.86 16.46 23.40
CA SER A 4 5.26 15.25 22.81
C SER A 4 5.42 14.98 21.30
N ALA A 5 6.29 14.03 20.96
CA ALA A 5 6.33 13.37 19.66
C ALA A 5 5.31 12.21 19.61
N SER A 6 4.26 12.36 18.81
CA SER A 6 3.32 11.29 18.48
C SER A 6 3.85 10.50 17.27
N GLY A 7 4.37 9.30 17.55
CA GLY A 7 4.86 8.36 16.54
C GLY A 7 3.75 7.84 15.64
N TRP A 8 3.84 8.13 14.34
CA TRP A 8 3.00 7.53 13.32
C TRP A 8 3.63 6.22 12.83
N VAL A 9 2.99 5.10 13.18
CA VAL A 9 3.32 3.76 12.68
C VAL A 9 2.51 3.49 11.42
N CYS A 10 3.19 3.30 10.29
CA CYS A 10 2.56 2.87 9.04
C CYS A 10 2.13 1.39 9.17
N PRO A 11 0.84 1.03 9.04
CA PRO A 11 0.38 -0.32 9.31
C PRO A 11 0.78 -1.28 8.19
N SER A 12 1.67 -2.22 8.51
CA SER A 12 1.90 -3.44 7.74
C SER A 12 0.69 -4.37 7.87
N ARG A 13 0.26 -4.93 6.72
CA ARG A 13 -0.73 -6.02 6.55
C ARG A 13 -0.94 -6.87 7.82
N VAL A 14 -2.11 -6.75 8.45
CA VAL A 14 -2.59 -7.71 9.45
C VAL A 14 -3.62 -8.63 8.79
N ARG A 15 -3.29 -9.92 8.74
CA ARG A 15 -4.24 -11.02 8.51
C ARG A 15 -5.00 -11.23 9.82
N GLU A 16 -6.33 -11.11 9.79
CA GLU A 16 -7.18 -11.54 10.90
C GLU A 16 -7.10 -13.06 11.07
N ARG A 17 -6.63 -13.50 12.24
CA ARG A 17 -6.97 -14.80 12.81
C ARG A 17 -7.65 -14.54 14.15
N SER A 18 -8.91 -14.90 14.22
CA SER A 18 -9.71 -14.94 15.43
C SER A 18 -9.22 -16.07 16.34
N ARG A 19 -8.85 -15.76 17.59
CA ARG A 19 -8.94 -16.70 18.70
C ARG A 19 -9.05 -15.96 20.03
N THR A 20 -10.13 -16.30 20.71
CA THR A 20 -10.58 -15.93 22.05
C THR A 20 -9.54 -16.20 23.12
N ASP A 21 -9.26 -15.19 23.96
CA ASP A 21 -8.42 -15.32 25.15
C ASP A 21 -9.31 -15.59 26.38
N ARG A 22 -9.04 -16.70 27.07
CA ARG A 22 -9.58 -16.99 28.41
C ARG A 22 -8.52 -16.54 29.41
N ARG A 23 -8.82 -15.53 30.23
CA ARG A 23 -8.03 -15.24 31.42
C ARG A 23 -8.60 -15.93 32.65
N THR A 24 -7.74 -16.73 33.27
CA THR A 24 -7.82 -17.21 34.64
C THR A 24 -7.37 -16.11 35.61
N GLY A 25 -7.98 -16.10 36.80
CA GLY A 25 -7.62 -15.21 37.91
C GLY A 25 -8.56 -15.43 39.09
N SER A 26 -8.17 -16.35 39.97
CA SER A 26 -8.85 -16.77 41.20
C SER A 26 -8.82 -15.71 42.31
N ILE A 27 -9.78 -15.75 43.25
CA ILE A 27 -9.63 -15.72 44.74
C ILE A 27 -11.03 -15.73 45.42
N PRO A 28 -11.17 -16.23 46.67
CA PRO A 28 -12.27 -17.15 47.07
C PRO A 28 -13.23 -16.60 48.16
N GLY A 29 -14.28 -17.36 48.47
CA GLY A 29 -14.90 -17.37 49.81
C GLY A 29 -16.44 -17.43 49.87
N SER A 30 -16.96 -18.62 50.17
CA SER A 30 -18.13 -18.97 51.03
C SER A 30 -19.48 -18.20 50.95
N THR A 31 -20.51 -19.02 50.68
CA THR A 31 -21.98 -18.98 50.96
C THR A 31 -22.38 -18.58 52.40
N PRO A 32 -23.69 -18.43 52.78
CA PRO A 32 -24.97 -18.88 52.17
C PRO A 32 -26.02 -17.73 52.09
N ASP A 33 -27.32 -17.82 51.78
CA ASP A 33 -28.37 -18.86 51.79
C ASP A 33 -29.61 -18.28 51.03
N GLY A 34 -30.59 -19.12 50.65
CA GLY A 34 -31.98 -18.64 50.47
C GLY A 34 -32.69 -18.77 49.10
N ALA A 35 -33.27 -19.96 48.88
CA ALA A 35 -34.67 -20.24 48.52
C ALA A 35 -35.33 -19.87 47.14
N ALA A 36 -35.96 -20.92 46.58
CA ALA A 36 -37.18 -20.99 45.73
C ALA A 36 -37.13 -20.37 44.31
N GLY A 37 -37.62 -20.95 43.22
CA GLY A 37 -38.40 -22.15 42.92
C GLY A 37 -38.93 -22.04 41.47
N ILE A 38 -39.49 -23.14 40.93
CA ILE A 38 -40.31 -23.29 39.69
C ILE A 38 -39.59 -23.84 38.42
N PRO A 39 -40.02 -25.01 37.88
CA PRO A 39 -39.46 -25.68 36.69
C PRO A 39 -40.12 -25.27 35.34
N PRO A 40 -39.50 -25.60 34.17
CA PRO A 40 -39.93 -25.11 32.85
C PRO A 40 -41.06 -25.94 32.18
N PRO A 41 -41.94 -25.32 31.38
CA PRO A 41 -42.93 -26.06 30.59
C PRO A 41 -42.38 -26.57 29.24
N ARG A 42 -42.96 -27.69 28.82
CA ARG A 42 -42.60 -28.54 27.68
C ARG A 42 -43.09 -27.99 26.33
N ARG A 43 -42.36 -28.38 25.27
CA ARG A 43 -42.67 -28.15 23.84
C ARG A 43 -43.99 -28.80 23.43
N GLY A 44 -44.85 -28.03 22.78
CA GLY A 44 -46.00 -28.52 22.01
C GLY A 44 -45.76 -28.40 20.51
N THR A 45 -46.11 -29.45 19.77
CA THR A 45 -46.21 -29.53 18.30
C THR A 45 -47.57 -29.05 17.81
N PRO A 46 -47.67 -28.31 16.69
CA PRO A 46 -48.93 -28.10 15.97
C PRO A 46 -49.08 -29.01 14.74
N PRO A 47 -50.32 -29.21 14.24
CA PRO A 47 -50.75 -30.34 13.40
C PRO A 47 -50.66 -30.09 11.89
N GLU A 48 -50.94 -31.15 11.11
CA GLU A 48 -50.69 -31.26 9.66
C GLU A 48 -52.00 -31.31 8.81
N LYS A 49 -51.88 -30.81 7.55
CA LYS A 49 -52.64 -31.07 6.29
C LYS A 49 -53.86 -30.16 5.93
N PRO A 50 -54.31 -30.06 4.65
CA PRO A 50 -53.86 -30.72 3.40
C PRO A 50 -53.73 -29.81 2.13
N GLY A 51 -52.99 -30.32 1.12
CA GLY A 51 -53.36 -30.18 -0.31
C GLY A 51 -52.75 -29.03 -1.11
N ASP A 52 -51.71 -29.33 -1.92
CA ASP A 52 -51.76 -29.11 -3.37
C ASP A 52 -50.61 -29.86 -4.06
N ARG A 53 -50.98 -30.63 -5.10
CA ARG A 53 -50.06 -31.33 -6.01
C ARG A 53 -49.68 -30.40 -7.16
N VAL A 54 -48.47 -30.56 -7.71
CA VAL A 54 -48.03 -30.41 -9.13
C VAL A 54 -46.56 -29.92 -9.21
N PRO A 55 -45.68 -30.40 -10.11
CA PRO A 55 -45.25 -31.78 -10.40
C PRO A 55 -43.70 -31.91 -10.27
N ALA A 56 -43.15 -32.97 -10.85
CA ALA A 56 -41.79 -33.49 -10.69
C ALA A 56 -40.62 -32.54 -11.04
N ARG A 57 -39.53 -32.79 -10.31
CA ARG A 57 -38.18 -32.22 -10.46
C ARG A 57 -37.68 -32.37 -11.90
N GLN A 58 -37.35 -31.24 -12.53
CA GLN A 58 -36.43 -31.20 -13.67
C GLN A 58 -34.99 -31.07 -13.17
N ASP A 59 -34.12 -31.74 -13.90
CA ASP A 59 -32.71 -31.97 -13.60
C ASP A 59 -31.92 -30.68 -13.43
N ASN A 60 -31.27 -30.53 -12.26
CA ASN A 60 -30.27 -29.51 -12.03
C ASN A 60 -29.00 -29.88 -12.82
N ALA A 61 -28.88 -29.36 -14.05
CA ALA A 61 -27.59 -29.25 -14.71
C ALA A 61 -26.66 -28.34 -13.89
N PRO A 62 -25.37 -28.69 -13.70
CA PRO A 62 -24.46 -27.85 -12.94
C PRO A 62 -24.15 -26.59 -13.74
N VAL A 63 -24.77 -25.47 -13.35
CA VAL A 63 -24.40 -24.15 -13.87
C VAL A 63 -22.96 -23.90 -13.45
N SER A 64 -22.07 -23.88 -14.44
CA SER A 64 -20.64 -23.65 -14.24
C SER A 64 -20.45 -22.35 -13.46
N ARG A 65 -19.88 -22.48 -12.27
CA ARG A 65 -19.51 -21.38 -11.39
C ARG A 65 -18.27 -20.66 -11.94
N SER A 66 -18.34 -20.16 -13.17
CA SER A 66 -17.51 -19.04 -13.60
C SER A 66 -18.18 -17.78 -13.05
N GLU A 67 -18.10 -17.64 -11.72
CA GLU A 67 -18.31 -16.36 -11.06
C GLU A 67 -17.42 -15.37 -11.79
N ARG A 68 -18.05 -14.54 -12.63
CA ARG A 68 -17.45 -13.31 -13.14
C ARG A 68 -16.95 -12.57 -11.92
N ARG A 69 -15.65 -12.69 -11.66
CA ARG A 69 -14.94 -11.85 -10.70
C ARG A 69 -15.39 -10.44 -11.06
N PRO A 70 -16.03 -9.67 -10.14
CA PRO A 70 -16.45 -8.32 -10.49
C PRO A 70 -15.18 -7.61 -10.95
N THR A 71 -15.13 -7.30 -12.25
CA THR A 71 -14.14 -6.41 -12.80
C THR A 71 -14.36 -5.15 -12.01
N VAL A 72 -13.46 -4.87 -11.07
CA VAL A 72 -13.48 -3.61 -10.36
C VAL A 72 -13.26 -2.58 -11.45
N THR A 73 -14.35 -1.95 -11.90
CA THR A 73 -14.28 -0.79 -12.78
C THR A 73 -13.69 0.31 -11.91
N VAL A 74 -12.35 0.34 -11.84
CA VAL A 74 -11.66 1.42 -11.15
C VAL A 74 -11.99 2.67 -11.95
N PRO A 75 -12.61 3.69 -11.33
CA PRO A 75 -12.99 4.88 -12.04
C PRO A 75 -11.74 5.57 -12.61
N LYS A 76 -11.97 6.50 -13.55
CA LYS A 76 -11.00 7.23 -14.37
C LYS A 76 -9.56 7.25 -13.80
N ILE A 77 -8.68 6.41 -14.36
CA ILE A 77 -7.24 6.42 -14.08
C ILE A 77 -6.67 7.73 -14.60
N LEU A 78 -5.96 8.48 -13.74
CA LEU A 78 -5.35 9.76 -14.11
C LEU A 78 -3.91 9.60 -14.56
N LEU A 79 -3.19 8.69 -13.90
CA LEU A 79 -1.78 8.41 -14.14
C LEU A 79 -1.49 6.95 -13.74
N SER A 80 -0.81 6.20 -14.60
CA SER A 80 -0.27 4.89 -14.26
C SER A 80 0.98 4.56 -15.06
N GLY A 81 1.87 3.79 -14.47
CA GLY A 81 3.08 3.34 -15.14
C GLY A 81 3.66 2.07 -14.53
N ILE A 82 4.69 1.56 -15.21
CA ILE A 82 5.46 0.40 -14.79
C ILE A 82 6.48 0.86 -13.74
N VAL A 83 6.49 0.20 -12.59
CA VAL A 83 7.36 0.51 -11.45
C VAL A 83 8.23 -0.69 -11.07
N GLY A 84 8.94 -0.60 -9.95
CA GLY A 84 9.68 -1.72 -9.39
C GLY A 84 10.91 -2.11 -10.21
N SER A 85 11.27 -3.39 -10.19
CA SER A 85 12.53 -3.84 -10.81
C SER A 85 12.63 -3.52 -12.29
N THR A 86 11.52 -3.49 -13.03
CA THR A 86 11.51 -3.09 -14.43
C THR A 86 11.91 -1.64 -14.60
N ALA A 87 11.32 -0.74 -13.81
CA ALA A 87 11.62 0.69 -13.88
C ALA A 87 13.07 1.01 -13.51
N TYR A 88 13.61 0.32 -12.52
CA TYR A 88 14.99 0.52 -12.07
C TYR A 88 16.05 -0.15 -12.96
N GLY A 89 15.67 -0.98 -13.93
CA GLY A 89 16.62 -1.79 -14.72
C GLY A 89 17.16 -3.02 -13.99
N LEU A 90 16.50 -3.46 -12.91
CA LEU A 90 16.86 -4.64 -12.09
C LEU A 90 16.09 -5.91 -12.48
N ALA A 91 15.21 -5.83 -13.48
CA ALA A 91 14.44 -6.97 -13.96
C ALA A 91 15.34 -7.98 -14.70
N ARG A 92 15.16 -9.26 -14.37
CA ARG A 92 15.77 -10.41 -15.06
C ARG A 92 14.70 -11.21 -15.80
N PRO A 93 15.08 -12.15 -16.70
CA PRO A 93 14.12 -13.05 -17.33
C PRO A 93 13.20 -13.70 -16.30
N GLY A 94 11.88 -13.60 -16.52
CA GLY A 94 10.85 -14.11 -15.61
C GLY A 94 10.51 -13.20 -14.41
N SER A 95 10.99 -11.96 -14.37
CA SER A 95 10.55 -10.98 -13.36
C SER A 95 9.12 -10.52 -13.64
N ASP A 96 8.32 -10.39 -12.59
CA ASP A 96 6.99 -9.81 -12.66
C ASP A 96 7.04 -8.32 -13.06
N ILE A 97 5.96 -7.83 -13.68
CA ILE A 97 5.80 -6.42 -14.03
C ILE A 97 4.86 -5.77 -13.02
N ASP A 98 5.43 -4.97 -12.14
CA ASP A 98 4.69 -4.17 -11.16
C ASP A 98 4.12 -2.90 -11.80
N ARG A 99 2.84 -2.62 -11.54
CA ARG A 99 2.18 -1.38 -11.94
C ARG A 99 1.73 -0.58 -10.74
N LEU A 100 1.95 0.73 -10.81
CA LEU A 100 1.40 1.70 -9.88
C LEU A 100 0.60 2.73 -10.66
N GLY A 101 -0.50 3.17 -10.08
CA GLY A 101 -1.24 4.29 -10.62
C GLY A 101 -2.10 4.94 -9.58
N LEU A 102 -2.73 6.02 -10.01
CA LEU A 102 -3.75 6.70 -9.25
C LEU A 102 -4.99 6.94 -10.10
N PHE A 103 -6.12 6.93 -9.43
CA PHE A 103 -7.42 7.11 -10.05
C PHE A 103 -8.23 8.14 -9.28
N ALA A 104 -9.23 8.73 -9.92
CA ALA A 104 -10.18 9.60 -9.24
C ALA A 104 -11.52 8.89 -9.09
N ALA A 105 -12.01 8.80 -7.85
CA ALA A 105 -13.40 8.45 -7.62
C ALA A 105 -14.31 9.58 -8.16
N PRO A 106 -15.50 9.24 -8.70
CA PRO A 106 -16.51 10.25 -9.05
C PRO A 106 -16.79 11.14 -7.84
N THR A 107 -16.88 12.44 -8.07
CA THR A 107 -16.93 13.40 -6.96
C THR A 107 -18.22 13.25 -6.14
N GLU A 108 -19.32 12.82 -6.77
CA GLU A 108 -20.59 12.51 -6.07
C GLU A 108 -20.45 11.36 -5.07
N GLU A 109 -19.69 10.31 -5.40
CA GLU A 109 -19.48 9.15 -4.51
C GLU A 109 -18.76 9.55 -3.20
N LEU A 110 -17.97 10.63 -3.22
CA LEU A 110 -17.30 11.14 -2.02
C LEU A 110 -18.27 11.77 -1.02
N HIS A 111 -19.48 12.15 -1.45
CA HIS A 111 -20.52 12.78 -0.64
C HIS A 111 -21.56 11.77 -0.11
N GLY A 112 -21.49 10.51 -0.54
CA GLY A 112 -22.40 9.46 -0.10
C GLY A 112 -22.11 8.95 1.32
N LEU A 113 -23.08 8.23 1.90
CA LEU A 113 -22.96 7.61 3.24
C LEU A 113 -21.74 6.68 3.37
N ARG A 114 -21.33 6.04 2.27
CA ARG A 114 -20.15 5.16 2.22
C ARG A 114 -19.10 5.81 1.34
N ARG A 115 -17.88 5.92 1.87
CA ARG A 115 -16.73 6.40 1.10
C ARG A 115 -16.32 5.36 0.05
N PRO A 116 -15.88 5.79 -1.14
CA PRO A 116 -15.31 4.89 -2.13
C PRO A 116 -14.03 4.23 -1.59
N LYS A 117 -13.70 3.05 -2.10
CA LYS A 117 -12.50 2.33 -1.72
C LYS A 117 -11.27 3.13 -2.17
N GLU A 118 -10.35 3.42 -1.26
CA GLU A 118 -9.20 4.26 -1.60
C GLU A 118 -8.03 3.49 -2.28
N SER A 119 -8.10 2.16 -2.32
CA SER A 119 -7.07 1.33 -2.94
C SER A 119 -7.60 0.06 -3.59
N HIS A 120 -7.08 -0.22 -4.78
CA HIS A 120 -7.30 -1.48 -5.47
C HIS A 120 -5.95 -2.15 -5.71
N VAL A 121 -5.84 -3.41 -5.27
CA VAL A 121 -4.64 -4.24 -5.48
C VAL A 121 -5.10 -5.48 -6.22
N SER A 122 -4.50 -5.75 -7.37
CA SER A 122 -4.69 -6.99 -8.12
C SER A 122 -3.36 -7.70 -8.29
N THR A 123 -3.43 -9.03 -8.38
CA THR A 123 -2.32 -9.90 -8.75
C THR A 123 -2.63 -10.50 -10.12
N ALA A 124 -1.62 -10.60 -11.00
CA ALA A 124 -1.77 -11.09 -12.38
C ALA A 124 -2.81 -10.30 -13.25
N PRO A 125 -2.49 -9.09 -13.74
CA PRO A 125 -1.23 -8.38 -13.55
C PRO A 125 -1.14 -7.71 -12.17
N ASP A 126 0.10 -7.62 -11.67
CA ASP A 126 0.40 -6.96 -10.41
C ASP A 126 0.21 -5.45 -10.57
N ARG A 127 -0.82 -4.94 -9.90
CA ARG A 127 -1.22 -3.54 -10.02
C ARG A 127 -1.75 -3.01 -8.71
N THR A 128 -1.24 -1.86 -8.31
CA THR A 128 -1.75 -1.07 -7.19
C THR A 128 -2.28 0.26 -7.71
N LEU A 129 -3.53 0.57 -7.38
CA LEU A 129 -4.16 1.84 -7.70
C LEU A 129 -4.59 2.53 -6.40
N HIS A 130 -4.22 3.79 -6.24
CA HIS A 130 -4.64 4.65 -5.13
C HIS A 130 -5.60 5.72 -5.60
N GLU A 131 -6.63 5.99 -4.82
CA GLU A 131 -7.50 7.14 -5.05
C GLU A 131 -6.66 8.43 -4.92
N ALA A 132 -6.92 9.44 -5.75
CA ALA A 132 -6.13 10.66 -5.87
C ALA A 132 -5.79 11.33 -4.53
N ALA A 133 -6.77 11.50 -3.64
CA ALA A 133 -6.53 12.09 -2.32
C ALA A 133 -5.65 11.20 -1.44
N LYS A 134 -5.84 9.88 -1.49
CA LYS A 134 -4.98 8.94 -0.77
C LYS A 134 -3.54 8.97 -1.31
N TRP A 135 -3.37 8.99 -2.63
CA TRP A 135 -2.06 9.08 -3.25
C TRP A 135 -1.35 10.37 -2.80
N CYS A 136 -2.03 11.52 -2.84
CA CYS A 136 -1.48 12.79 -2.35
C CYS A 136 -1.05 12.72 -0.89
N ARG A 137 -1.88 12.15 0.00
CA ARG A 137 -1.49 11.97 1.42
C ARG A 137 -0.27 11.07 1.61
N LEU A 138 -0.15 10.01 0.81
CA LEU A 138 1.04 9.15 0.82
C LEU A 138 2.29 9.92 0.36
N ALA A 139 2.18 10.69 -0.73
CA ALA A 139 3.27 11.49 -1.28
C ALA A 139 3.68 12.63 -0.34
N LEU A 140 2.72 13.37 0.23
CA LEU A 140 2.96 14.39 1.27
C LEU A 140 3.59 13.80 2.53
N GLY A 141 3.36 12.51 2.81
CA GLY A 141 4.04 11.77 3.88
C GLY A 141 5.44 11.27 3.51
N GLY A 142 5.96 11.60 2.32
CA GLY A 142 7.28 11.17 1.83
C GLY A 142 7.35 9.71 1.38
N ASN A 143 6.22 9.03 1.13
CA ASN A 143 6.21 7.60 0.79
C ASN A 143 6.99 7.31 -0.52
N PRO A 144 8.13 6.60 -0.47
CA PRO A 144 8.98 6.42 -1.65
C PRO A 144 8.26 5.67 -2.77
N THR A 145 7.49 4.63 -2.42
CA THR A 145 6.77 3.81 -3.39
C THR A 145 5.70 4.60 -4.12
N ALA A 146 4.95 5.46 -3.43
CA ALA A 146 3.95 6.30 -4.06
C ALA A 146 4.60 7.36 -4.97
N MET A 147 5.63 8.04 -4.47
CA MET A 147 6.27 9.17 -5.16
C MET A 147 6.94 8.75 -6.47
N GLU A 148 7.46 7.53 -6.59
CA GLU A 148 8.08 7.03 -7.83
C GLU A 148 7.22 7.26 -9.07
N LEU A 149 5.88 7.19 -8.95
CA LEU A 149 4.96 7.38 -10.05
C LEU A 149 5.12 8.73 -10.76
N VAL A 150 5.45 9.81 -10.06
CA VAL A 150 5.59 11.16 -10.66
C VAL A 150 7.03 11.46 -11.11
N TRP A 151 7.93 10.48 -11.01
CA TRP A 151 9.33 10.55 -11.42
C TRP A 151 9.69 9.50 -12.48
N LEU A 152 8.71 8.75 -12.99
CA LEU A 152 8.98 7.73 -13.99
C LEU A 152 9.53 8.36 -15.28
N PRO A 153 10.48 7.68 -15.95
CA PRO A 153 10.82 7.97 -17.33
C PRO A 153 9.58 7.93 -18.23
N ASP A 154 9.56 8.78 -19.27
CA ASP A 154 8.40 8.92 -20.16
C ASP A 154 7.98 7.58 -20.81
N ASP A 155 8.95 6.71 -21.10
CA ASP A 155 8.73 5.40 -21.70
C ASP A 155 8.00 4.38 -20.80
N LEU A 156 7.87 4.68 -19.50
CA LEU A 156 7.24 3.78 -18.53
C LEU A 156 5.81 4.18 -18.14
N TYR A 157 5.30 5.31 -18.63
CA TYR A 157 3.91 5.68 -18.43
C TYR A 157 2.99 4.89 -19.37
N GLU A 158 2.01 4.18 -18.80
CA GLU A 158 0.97 3.47 -19.56
C GLU A 158 -0.29 4.32 -19.73
N VAL A 159 -0.59 5.19 -18.75
CA VAL A 159 -1.69 6.16 -18.81
C VAL A 159 -1.18 7.49 -18.28
N ARG A 160 -1.39 8.56 -19.06
CA ARG A 160 -1.02 9.93 -18.72
C ARG A 160 -2.11 10.87 -19.25
N THR A 161 -2.94 11.38 -18.34
CA THR A 161 -4.00 12.35 -18.65
C THR A 161 -3.50 13.78 -18.38
N PRO A 162 -4.20 14.83 -18.84
CA PRO A 162 -3.86 16.22 -18.48
C PRO A 162 -3.77 16.45 -16.96
N LEU A 163 -4.67 15.85 -16.17
CA LEU A 163 -4.59 15.89 -14.71
C LEU A 163 -3.37 15.12 -14.16
N GLY A 164 -2.95 14.05 -14.84
CA GLY A 164 -1.71 13.33 -14.54
C GLY A 164 -0.47 14.17 -14.84
N ASP A 165 -0.47 14.91 -15.96
CA ASP A 165 0.57 15.88 -16.32
C ASP A 165 0.72 17.00 -15.29
N GLU A 166 -0.42 17.57 -14.87
CA GLU A 166 -0.42 18.58 -13.80
C GLU A 166 0.20 18.04 -12.51
N LEU A 167 -0.13 16.79 -12.14
CA LEU A 167 0.43 16.16 -10.94
C LEU A 167 1.95 15.98 -11.03
N ILE A 168 2.46 15.52 -12.19
CA ILE A 168 3.90 15.43 -12.45
C ILE A 168 4.53 16.83 -12.38
N GLY A 169 3.85 17.86 -12.88
CA GLY A 169 4.30 19.24 -12.85
C GLY A 169 4.51 19.79 -11.44
N ILE A 170 3.68 19.38 -10.48
CA ILE A 170 3.77 19.82 -9.08
C ILE A 170 4.56 18.85 -8.18
N ARG A 171 5.28 17.86 -8.74
CA ARG A 171 5.93 16.78 -7.97
C ARG A 171 6.88 17.25 -6.85
N THR A 172 7.51 18.41 -7.00
CA THR A 172 8.40 18.99 -5.99
C THR A 172 7.65 19.52 -4.76
N ALA A 173 6.35 19.83 -4.90
CA ALA A 173 5.51 20.29 -3.79
C ALA A 173 5.31 19.22 -2.70
N PHE A 174 5.48 17.94 -3.04
CA PHE A 174 5.35 16.84 -2.07
C PHE A 174 6.59 16.69 -1.18
N LEU A 175 7.70 17.36 -1.49
CA LEU A 175 8.99 17.11 -0.87
C LEU A 175 9.18 17.95 0.40
N SER A 176 9.76 17.32 1.41
CA SER A 176 10.37 18.04 2.55
C SER A 176 11.61 17.29 3.01
N ALA A 177 12.59 18.03 3.52
CA ALA A 177 13.87 17.49 3.96
C ALA A 177 13.68 16.37 4.99
N GLN A 178 12.89 16.63 6.03
CA GLN A 178 12.67 15.67 7.11
C GLN A 178 11.94 14.40 6.62
N ARG A 179 10.85 14.53 5.88
CA ARG A 179 10.08 13.36 5.43
C ARG A 179 10.86 12.50 4.44
N VAL A 180 11.65 13.10 3.55
CA VAL A 180 12.54 12.36 2.65
C VAL A 180 13.60 11.61 3.44
N ARG A 181 14.28 12.26 4.39
CA ARG A 181 15.26 11.59 5.26
C ARG A 181 14.62 10.42 6.02
N ASP A 182 13.51 10.64 6.70
CA ASP A 182 12.85 9.62 7.52
C ASP A 182 12.32 8.45 6.68
N ALA A 183 11.71 8.73 5.52
CA ALA A 183 11.10 7.70 4.70
C ALA A 183 12.10 6.89 3.88
N TYR A 184 13.20 7.48 3.43
CA TYR A 184 14.21 6.78 2.62
C TYR A 184 15.30 6.15 3.49
N LEU A 185 15.85 6.88 4.47
CA LEU A 185 16.90 6.38 5.36
C LEU A 185 16.30 5.65 6.57
N GLY A 186 15.30 6.22 7.23
CA GLY A 186 14.69 5.61 8.41
C GLY A 186 14.02 4.26 8.11
N TYR A 187 13.35 4.14 6.96
CA TYR A 187 12.82 2.86 6.50
C TYR A 187 13.94 1.84 6.22
N ALA A 188 15.03 2.29 5.58
CA ALA A 188 16.18 1.45 5.28
C ALA A 188 16.79 0.86 6.56
N THR A 189 17.07 1.70 7.55
CA THR A 189 17.62 1.27 8.85
C THR A 189 16.67 0.29 9.57
N GLN A 190 15.34 0.50 9.50
CA GLN A 190 14.37 -0.45 10.07
C GLN A 190 14.35 -1.81 9.35
N GLN A 191 14.43 -1.81 8.00
CA GLN A 191 14.50 -3.08 7.25
C GLN A 191 15.78 -3.85 7.57
N PHE A 192 16.90 -3.16 7.74
CA PHE A 192 18.16 -3.78 8.10
C PHE A 192 18.11 -4.46 9.47
N ARG A 193 17.60 -3.78 10.50
CA ARG A 193 17.41 -4.39 11.84
C ARG A 193 16.59 -5.67 11.79
N ARG A 194 15.56 -5.72 10.92
CA ARG A 194 14.74 -6.92 10.72
C ARG A 194 15.49 -8.05 9.99
N LEU A 195 16.44 -7.73 9.11
CA LEU A 195 17.30 -8.72 8.46
C LEU A 195 18.27 -9.34 9.48
N GLU A 196 18.86 -8.54 10.38
CA GLU A 196 19.74 -9.04 11.45
C GLU A 196 19.00 -9.98 12.42
N THR A 197 17.77 -9.63 12.83
CA THR A 197 17.00 -10.44 13.80
C THR A 197 16.53 -11.79 13.22
N ARG A 198 16.48 -11.93 11.88
CA ARG A 198 16.02 -13.17 11.20
C ARG A 198 17.12 -14.19 10.94
N GLY A 199 18.35 -13.94 11.39
CA GLY A 199 19.48 -14.88 11.27
C GLY A 199 19.36 -16.09 12.21
N ASP A 200 18.38 -16.97 12.00
CA ASP A 200 18.22 -18.23 12.74
C ASP A 200 18.89 -19.45 12.06
N GLY A 201 19.77 -19.21 11.08
CA GLY A 201 20.62 -20.24 10.48
C GLY A 201 19.94 -21.15 9.45
N SER A 202 18.63 -20.99 9.19
CA SER A 202 17.93 -21.72 8.12
C SER A 202 18.12 -21.04 6.75
N PHE A 203 19.26 -21.29 6.12
CA PHE A 203 19.61 -20.74 4.79
C PHE A 203 18.97 -21.52 3.64
N SER A 204 17.63 -21.55 3.59
CA SER A 204 16.96 -21.97 2.37
C SER A 204 17.34 -21.04 1.21
N ALA A 205 17.39 -21.59 -0.02
CA ALA A 205 17.63 -20.78 -1.22
C ALA A 205 16.60 -19.64 -1.38
N ASP A 206 15.38 -19.84 -0.88
CA ASP A 206 14.33 -18.83 -0.88
C ASP A 206 14.60 -17.67 0.09
N THR A 207 15.08 -17.98 1.30
CA THR A 207 15.50 -16.98 2.28
C THR A 207 16.60 -16.09 1.71
N ARG A 208 17.62 -16.69 1.08
CA ARG A 208 18.74 -15.95 0.46
C ARG A 208 18.26 -15.02 -0.65
N ARG A 209 17.39 -15.49 -1.55
CA ARG A 209 16.81 -14.66 -2.62
C ARG A 209 16.01 -13.47 -2.08
N ARG A 210 15.21 -13.69 -1.03
CA ARG A 210 14.45 -12.61 -0.37
C ARG A 210 15.39 -11.58 0.27
N THR A 211 16.44 -12.03 0.97
CA THR A 211 17.45 -11.13 1.54
C THR A 211 18.15 -10.30 0.46
N ALA A 212 18.58 -10.92 -0.65
CA ALA A 212 19.19 -10.20 -1.76
C ALA A 212 18.25 -9.17 -2.40
N LYS A 213 16.95 -9.48 -2.53
CA LYS A 213 15.93 -8.51 -3.00
C LYS A 213 15.78 -7.34 -2.02
N HIS A 214 15.72 -7.62 -0.72
CA HIS A 214 15.62 -6.57 0.30
C HIS A 214 16.86 -5.68 0.34
N ALA A 215 18.05 -6.24 0.23
CA ALA A 215 19.30 -5.49 0.17
C ALA A 215 19.39 -4.58 -1.05
N ARG A 216 18.96 -5.04 -2.23
CA ARG A 216 18.84 -4.18 -3.43
C ARG A 216 17.92 -2.99 -3.20
N HIS A 217 16.75 -3.24 -2.61
CA HIS A 217 15.79 -2.19 -2.29
C HIS A 217 16.35 -1.20 -1.26
N LEU A 218 17.06 -1.70 -0.25
CA LEU A 218 17.74 -0.90 0.78
C LEU A 218 18.73 0.10 0.16
N LYS A 219 19.68 -0.42 -0.64
CA LYS A 219 20.69 0.40 -1.32
C LYS A 219 20.05 1.48 -2.19
N ARG A 220 19.01 1.09 -2.93
CA ARG A 220 18.26 2.00 -3.81
C ARG A 220 17.63 3.13 -3.03
N LEU A 221 16.92 2.82 -1.94
CA LEU A 221 16.30 3.85 -1.10
C LEU A 221 17.34 4.82 -0.52
N CYS A 222 18.49 4.32 -0.04
CA CYS A 222 19.50 5.21 0.51
C CYS A 222 20.07 6.16 -0.56
N GLY A 223 20.43 5.63 -1.73
CA GLY A 223 20.97 6.42 -2.84
C GLY A 223 19.99 7.45 -3.39
N GLN A 224 18.79 6.99 -3.76
CA GLN A 224 17.74 7.87 -4.28
C GLN A 224 17.25 8.88 -3.24
N GLY A 225 17.20 8.50 -1.96
CA GLY A 225 16.85 9.41 -0.88
C GLY A 225 17.85 10.55 -0.76
N LEU A 226 19.16 10.24 -0.81
CA LEU A 226 20.21 11.25 -0.73
C LEU A 226 20.22 12.15 -1.97
N GLU A 227 20.02 11.59 -3.17
CA GLU A 227 19.86 12.36 -4.41
C GLU A 227 18.69 13.36 -4.29
N LEU A 228 17.53 12.87 -3.86
CA LEU A 228 16.34 13.69 -3.70
C LEU A 228 16.54 14.78 -2.64
N TYR A 229 17.16 14.42 -1.52
CA TYR A 229 17.46 15.33 -0.42
C TYR A 229 18.41 16.46 -0.82
N THR A 230 19.45 16.16 -1.60
CA THR A 230 20.51 17.10 -1.97
C THR A 230 20.19 17.89 -3.23
N THR A 231 19.34 17.37 -4.13
CA THR A 231 19.12 17.98 -5.45
C THR A 231 17.67 18.33 -5.75
N GLY A 232 16.71 17.81 -4.98
CA GLY A 232 15.29 17.93 -5.31
C GLY A 232 14.85 17.11 -6.53
N ARG A 233 15.70 16.20 -7.03
CA ARG A 233 15.41 15.32 -8.17
C ARG A 233 15.52 13.85 -7.77
N LEU A 234 14.73 13.00 -8.42
CA LEU A 234 14.74 11.56 -8.21
C LEU A 234 14.96 10.84 -9.53
N THR A 235 16.08 10.11 -9.64
CA THR A 235 16.38 9.28 -10.81
C THR A 235 15.87 7.85 -10.60
N ILE A 236 14.92 7.42 -11.41
CA ILE A 236 14.32 6.07 -11.30
C ILE A 236 15.21 5.00 -11.92
N ARG A 237 15.73 5.22 -13.13
CA ARG A 237 16.54 4.22 -13.85
C ARG A 237 17.96 4.22 -13.29
N LEU A 238 18.39 3.09 -12.74
CA LEU A 238 19.71 2.99 -12.11
C LEU A 238 20.79 2.93 -13.18
N GLU A 239 21.85 3.72 -13.03
CA GLU A 239 22.97 3.76 -13.97
C GLU A 239 23.75 2.44 -14.00
N ASN A 240 23.96 1.81 -12.83
CA ASN A 240 24.70 0.56 -12.71
C ASN A 240 23.89 -0.52 -11.95
N PRO A 241 22.91 -1.19 -12.61
CA PRO A 241 22.10 -2.23 -11.97
C PRO A 241 22.89 -3.41 -11.41
N ASP A 242 24.04 -3.76 -12.01
CA ASP A 242 24.87 -4.87 -11.57
C ASP A 242 25.50 -4.62 -10.20
N GLU A 243 25.83 -3.37 -9.87
CA GLU A 243 26.33 -3.00 -8.55
C GLU A 243 25.28 -3.25 -7.44
N TYR A 244 23.99 -3.14 -7.77
CA TYR A 244 22.90 -3.46 -6.85
C TYR A 244 22.75 -4.97 -6.71
N HIS A 245 22.84 -5.72 -7.80
CA HIS A 245 22.84 -7.19 -7.75
C HIS A 245 24.01 -7.72 -6.91
N ALA A 246 25.22 -7.25 -7.16
CA ALA A 246 26.41 -7.63 -6.40
C ALA A 246 26.28 -7.28 -4.91
N PHE A 247 25.73 -6.10 -4.59
CA PHE A 247 25.42 -5.74 -3.20
C PHE A 247 24.40 -6.69 -2.58
N GLY A 248 23.34 -7.04 -3.31
CA GLY A 248 22.32 -7.99 -2.87
C GLY A 248 22.91 -9.36 -2.51
N GLU A 249 23.78 -9.90 -3.35
CA GLU A 249 24.44 -11.19 -3.09
C GLU A 249 25.38 -11.13 -1.89
N ARG A 250 26.16 -10.04 -1.74
CA ARG A 250 27.02 -9.85 -0.56
C ARG A 250 26.22 -9.84 0.74
N VAL A 251 25.13 -9.07 0.80
CA VAL A 251 24.27 -8.99 2.00
C VAL A 251 23.51 -10.29 2.25
N ALA A 252 23.18 -11.04 1.20
CA ALA A 252 22.54 -12.34 1.35
C ALA A 252 23.50 -13.42 1.85
N ALA A 253 24.80 -13.29 1.59
CA ALA A 253 25.85 -14.12 2.16
C ALA A 253 26.20 -13.71 3.59
N ASP A 254 26.31 -12.40 3.85
CA ASP A 254 26.60 -11.82 5.15
C ASP A 254 25.77 -10.53 5.34
N PRO A 255 24.71 -10.55 6.16
CA PRO A 255 23.90 -9.37 6.42
C PRO A 255 24.71 -8.15 6.89
N SER A 256 25.79 -8.35 7.64
CA SER A 256 26.62 -7.25 8.18
C SER A 256 27.26 -6.40 7.07
N ALA A 257 27.37 -6.92 5.85
CA ALA A 257 27.87 -6.20 4.68
C ALA A 257 27.04 -4.96 4.29
N ALA A 258 25.82 -4.81 4.81
CA ALA A 258 25.01 -3.60 4.62
C ALA A 258 25.37 -2.45 5.58
N LEU A 259 26.03 -2.73 6.71
CA LEU A 259 26.34 -1.73 7.74
C LEU A 259 27.22 -0.56 7.23
N PRO A 260 28.31 -0.79 6.47
CA PRO A 260 29.13 0.32 5.97
C PRO A 260 28.34 1.26 5.05
N LEU A 261 27.42 0.70 4.25
CA LEU A 261 26.56 1.46 3.36
C LEU A 261 25.59 2.35 4.15
N LEU A 262 24.93 1.79 5.17
CA LEU A 262 24.01 2.56 6.00
C LEU A 262 24.71 3.71 6.72
N ARG A 263 25.87 3.44 7.35
CA ARG A 263 26.65 4.49 8.01
C ARG A 263 27.10 5.59 7.05
N HIS A 264 27.47 5.21 5.82
CA HIS A 264 27.83 6.17 4.79
C HIS A 264 26.67 7.12 4.48
N TYR A 265 25.47 6.57 4.24
CA TYR A 265 24.30 7.39 3.94
C TYR A 265 23.82 8.18 5.15
N GLU A 266 23.83 7.62 6.36
CA GLU A 266 23.55 8.36 7.60
C GLU A 266 24.44 9.61 7.72
N ALA A 267 25.76 9.43 7.59
CA ALA A 267 26.70 10.54 7.62
C ALA A 267 26.48 11.55 6.48
N ALA A 268 26.15 11.07 5.27
CA ALA A 268 25.90 11.93 4.12
C ALA A 268 24.62 12.77 4.28
N PHE A 269 23.56 12.22 4.86
CA PHE A 269 22.34 12.96 5.20
C PHE A 269 22.58 13.97 6.33
N ASP A 270 23.45 13.66 7.29
CA ASP A 270 23.75 14.55 8.42
C ASP A 270 24.66 15.72 8.04
N ALA A 271 25.60 15.50 7.11
CA ALA A 271 26.56 16.52 6.68
C ALA A 271 26.14 17.27 5.40
N GLY A 272 25.27 16.68 4.58
CA GLY A 272 24.94 17.20 3.25
C GLY A 272 23.97 18.39 3.31
N PRO A 273 24.16 19.43 2.48
CA PRO A 273 23.15 20.47 2.33
C PRO A 273 21.88 19.88 1.69
N THR A 274 20.71 20.38 2.12
CA THR A 274 19.44 20.01 1.50
C THR A 274 18.97 21.06 0.50
N ALA A 275 18.43 20.60 -0.62
CA ALA A 275 17.70 21.43 -1.58
C ALA A 275 16.18 21.48 -1.29
N LEU A 276 15.72 20.73 -0.27
CA LEU A 276 14.31 20.57 0.04
C LEU A 276 13.86 21.57 1.10
N PRO A 277 12.59 22.01 1.08
CA PRO A 277 12.03 22.83 2.14
C PRO A 277 11.83 22.02 3.43
N ASP A 278 11.60 22.72 4.54
CA ASP A 278 11.28 22.10 5.83
C ASP A 278 9.92 21.37 5.80
N GLU A 279 8.94 21.92 5.07
CA GLU A 279 7.59 21.38 4.93
C GLU A 279 7.19 21.28 3.44
N PRO A 280 6.35 20.29 3.06
CA PRO A 280 5.80 20.21 1.72
C PRO A 280 4.84 21.38 1.48
N ASP A 281 4.71 21.77 0.21
CA ASP A 281 3.75 22.79 -0.20
C ASP A 281 2.40 22.13 -0.52
N GLU A 282 1.49 22.15 0.46
CA GLU A 282 0.16 21.56 0.29
C GLU A 282 -0.75 22.38 -0.64
N ALA A 283 -0.49 23.68 -0.84
CA ALA A 283 -1.36 24.55 -1.62
C ALA A 283 -1.57 24.10 -3.09
N PRO A 284 -0.51 23.83 -3.89
CA PRO A 284 -0.68 23.32 -5.25
C PRO A 284 -1.28 21.90 -5.27
N VAL A 285 -1.02 21.08 -4.26
CA VAL A 285 -1.58 19.72 -4.13
C VAL A 285 -3.09 19.78 -3.90
N GLU A 286 -3.54 20.62 -2.98
CA GLU A 286 -4.95 20.85 -2.69
C GLU A 286 -5.66 21.49 -3.89
N ALA A 287 -5.03 22.47 -4.55
CA ALA A 287 -5.57 23.08 -5.77
C ALA A 287 -5.73 22.06 -6.90
N TRP A 288 -4.73 21.19 -7.11
CA TRP A 288 -4.82 20.09 -8.07
C TRP A 288 -5.96 19.14 -7.72
N LEU A 289 -6.07 18.71 -6.46
CA LEU A 289 -7.11 17.79 -6.02
C LEU A 289 -8.51 18.40 -6.22
N ARG A 290 -8.69 19.69 -5.93
CA ARG A 290 -9.95 20.40 -6.21
C ARG A 290 -10.28 20.44 -7.70
N ARG A 291 -9.30 20.63 -8.59
CA ARG A 291 -9.52 20.55 -10.05
C ARG A 291 -9.93 19.13 -10.48
N VAL A 292 -9.27 18.10 -9.94
CA VAL A 292 -9.69 16.70 -10.14
C VAL A 292 -11.16 16.52 -9.73
N ARG A 293 -11.55 17.05 -8.56
CA ARG A 293 -12.94 16.96 -8.07
C ARG A 293 -13.91 17.73 -8.95
N ALA A 294 -13.58 18.94 -9.37
CA ALA A 294 -14.43 19.74 -10.25
C ALA A 294 -14.66 19.05 -11.60
N GLN A 295 -13.63 18.46 -12.21
CA GLN A 295 -13.76 17.76 -13.49
C GLN A 295 -14.53 16.42 -13.38
N LEU A 296 -14.53 15.81 -12.20
CA LEU A 296 -15.22 14.55 -11.94
C LEU A 296 -16.60 14.78 -11.29
N TRP A 297 -16.97 16.04 -11.06
CA TRP A 297 -18.31 16.46 -10.69
C TRP A 297 -19.12 16.54 -11.98
N GLN A 298 -20.12 15.66 -12.12
CA GLN A 298 -21.00 15.54 -13.29
C GLN A 298 -20.35 15.18 -14.63
N ALA A 299 -19.55 14.11 -14.66
CA ALA A 299 -19.40 13.29 -15.87
C ALA A 299 -20.56 12.28 -16.07
N GLY A 300 -21.51 12.22 -15.12
CA GLY A 300 -22.69 11.33 -15.15
C GLY A 300 -24.01 12.00 -15.55
N ALA A 301 -24.04 13.32 -15.77
CA ALA A 301 -25.27 14.04 -16.13
C ALA A 301 -25.68 13.88 -17.62
N ASN A 302 -24.77 13.42 -18.48
CA ASN A 302 -25.01 13.30 -19.93
C ASN A 302 -25.37 11.89 -20.43
N SER A 303 -25.56 10.90 -19.54
CA SER A 303 -25.97 9.54 -19.93
C SER A 303 -27.43 9.20 -19.61
N ALA A 304 -28.18 10.13 -18.99
CA ALA A 304 -29.58 9.93 -18.59
C ALA A 304 -30.60 10.78 -19.40
N VAL A 305 -30.16 11.52 -20.42
CA VAL A 305 -31.03 12.39 -21.25
C VAL A 305 -31.15 11.88 -22.70
N GLY A 306 -30.98 10.57 -22.92
CA GLY A 306 -30.97 9.99 -24.26
C GLY A 306 -31.49 8.55 -24.37
N ALA A 307 -32.35 8.12 -23.45
CA ALA A 307 -33.06 6.83 -23.52
C ALA A 307 -34.56 7.04 -23.29
#